data_AF-A0A7Y6PIS2-F1
#
_entry.id   AF-A0A7Y6PIS2-F1
#
_cell.length_a   1.000
_cell.length_b   1.000
_cell.length_c   1.000
_cell.angle_alpha   90.00
_cell.angle_beta   90.00
_cell.angle_gamma   90.00
#
_symmetry.space_group_name_H-M   'P 1'
#
loop_
_entity.id
_entity.type
_entity.pdbx_description
1 polymer ?
#
loop_
_entity_poly.entity_id
_entity_poly.type
_entity_poly.pdbx_seq_one_letter_code
_entity_poly.pdbx_strand_id
1 'polypeptide(L)'
;IGSHLGRPKGPADKFSLKHILKHLEELLGVEVQFANDCMGEEAAVKAAALQPGEVLLLENLRFYAEEEGKPRGLAEDATDEEKKAAKAAVKESQKEFTKKLASYADCYV
;
A
#
# COMPACT_ATOMS: atom_id res chain seq x y z
N ILE A 1 1.50 -9.82 -3.03
CA ILE A 1 2.73 -9.03 -3.25
C ILE A 1 2.43 -7.58 -2.92
N GLY A 2 3.12 -7.01 -1.93
CA GLY A 2 3.09 -5.57 -1.62
C GLY A 2 4.40 -4.92 -2.06
N SER A 3 4.34 -3.72 -2.65
CA SER A 3 5.53 -3.00 -3.10
C SER A 3 5.27 -1.50 -3.14
N HIS A 4 6.28 -0.72 -3.52
CA HIS A 4 6.15 0.70 -3.76
C HIS A 4 6.91 1.11 -5.03
N LEU A 5 6.43 2.18 -5.67
CA LEU A 5 7.10 2.82 -6.80
C LEU A 5 7.28 4.31 -6.53
N GLY A 6 8.53 4.77 -6.58
CA GLY A 6 8.87 6.19 -6.40
C GLY A 6 8.57 6.76 -5.01
N ARG A 7 8.30 8.08 -4.98
CA ARG A 7 7.97 8.87 -3.79
C ARG A 7 6.70 9.71 -4.05
N PRO A 8 5.54 9.05 -4.20
CA PRO A 8 4.28 9.76 -4.42
C PRO A 8 3.93 10.68 -3.23
N LYS A 9 3.39 11.86 -3.52
CA LYS A 9 2.74 12.72 -2.51
C LYS A 9 1.24 12.41 -2.35
N GLY A 10 0.77 11.37 -3.03
CA GLY A 10 -0.61 10.91 -3.13
C GLY A 10 -0.77 9.99 -4.36
N PRO A 11 -1.96 9.41 -4.56
CA PRO A 11 -2.24 8.56 -5.71
C PRO A 11 -1.93 9.27 -7.03
N ALA A 12 -1.13 8.65 -7.89
CA ALA A 12 -0.78 9.19 -9.19
C ALA A 12 -0.45 8.06 -10.17
N ASP A 13 -1.05 8.11 -11.38
CA ASP A 13 -0.91 7.06 -12.40
C ASP A 13 0.54 6.70 -12.69
N LYS A 14 1.44 7.68 -12.84
CA LYS A 14 2.88 7.45 -13.07
C LYS A 14 3.61 6.62 -12.00
N PHE A 15 3.00 6.45 -10.83
CA PHE A 15 3.53 5.67 -9.72
C PHE A 15 2.67 4.42 -9.43
N SER A 16 1.68 4.10 -10.26
CA SER A 16 0.91 2.86 -10.13
C SER A 16 1.79 1.64 -10.40
N LEU A 17 1.58 0.57 -9.64
CA LEU A 17 2.18 -0.73 -9.89
C LEU A 17 1.47 -1.49 -11.02
N LYS A 18 0.34 -1.00 -11.53
CA LYS A 18 -0.32 -1.59 -12.70
C LYS A 18 0.60 -1.64 -13.92
N HIS A 19 1.56 -0.71 -14.03
CA HIS A 19 2.53 -0.66 -15.13
C HIS A 19 3.47 -1.86 -15.17
N ILE A 20 3.69 -2.55 -14.05
CA ILE A 20 4.55 -3.74 -13.99
C ILE A 20 3.77 -5.05 -14.07
N LEU A 21 2.43 -4.99 -14.09
CA LEU A 21 1.55 -6.16 -13.98
C LEU A 21 1.86 -7.21 -15.05
N LYS A 22 1.80 -6.80 -16.33
CA LYS A 22 2.04 -7.70 -17.46
C LYS A 22 3.43 -8.33 -17.44
N HIS A 23 4.45 -7.55 -17.07
CA HIS A 23 5.80 -8.08 -17.01
C HIS A 23 5.97 -9.08 -15.86
N LEU A 24 5.30 -8.84 -14.73
CA LEU A 24 5.28 -9.77 -13.60
C LEU A 24 4.58 -11.09 -13.96
N GLU A 25 3.47 -11.05 -14.70
CA GLU A 25 2.78 -12.23 -15.23
C GLU A 25 3.68 -13.07 -16.13
N GLU A 26 4.38 -12.42 -17.07
CA GLU A 26 5.33 -13.08 -17.98
C GLU A 26 6.45 -13.82 -17.21
N LEU A 27 6.97 -13.21 -16.14
CA LEU A 27 8.03 -13.81 -15.33
C LEU A 27 7.54 -14.96 -14.44
N LEU A 28 6.33 -14.86 -13.91
CA LEU A 28 5.77 -15.87 -13.02
C LEU A 28 5.09 -17.02 -13.78
N GLY A 29 4.72 -16.81 -15.05
CA GLY A 29 4.01 -17.79 -15.86
C GLY A 29 2.56 -18.03 -15.41
N VAL A 30 2.01 -17.13 -14.61
CA VAL A 30 0.62 -17.15 -14.10
C VAL A 30 0.00 -15.77 -14.23
N GLU A 31 -1.32 -15.72 -14.35
CA GLU A 31 -2.07 -14.47 -14.28
C GLU A 31 -1.90 -13.85 -12.88
N VAL A 32 -1.70 -12.54 -12.84
CA VAL A 32 -1.53 -11.80 -11.59
C VAL A 32 -2.76 -10.93 -11.42
N GLN A 33 -3.56 -11.25 -10.39
CA GLN A 33 -4.66 -10.39 -10.00
C GLN A 33 -4.09 -9.06 -9.49
N PHE A 34 -4.76 -7.96 -9.81
CA PHE A 34 -4.39 -6.63 -9.34
C PHE A 34 -5.50 -6.00 -8.52
N ALA A 35 -5.20 -5.50 -7.32
CA ALA A 35 -6.10 -4.66 -6.54
C ALA A 35 -5.76 -3.19 -6.77
N ASN A 36 -6.75 -2.37 -7.15
CA ASN A 36 -6.51 -0.94 -7.47
C ASN A 36 -6.25 -0.07 -6.22
N ASP A 37 -6.28 -0.69 -5.06
CA ASP A 37 -5.93 -0.14 -3.76
C ASP A 37 -5.31 -1.27 -2.92
N CYS A 38 -4.47 -0.94 -1.94
CA CYS A 38 -3.95 -1.87 -0.94
C CYS A 38 -4.77 -1.90 0.36
N MET A 39 -5.70 -0.95 0.59
CA MET A 39 -6.47 -0.86 1.83
C MET A 39 -7.98 -1.10 1.66
N GLY A 40 -8.50 -0.91 0.44
CA GLY A 40 -9.90 -1.06 0.10
C GLY A 40 -10.44 -2.49 0.26
N GLU A 41 -11.77 -2.61 0.21
CA GLU A 41 -12.48 -3.87 0.32
C GLU A 41 -12.06 -4.87 -0.78
N GLU A 42 -11.84 -4.38 -2.00
CA GLU A 42 -11.38 -5.19 -3.13
C GLU A 42 -10.09 -5.99 -2.80
N ALA A 43 -9.12 -5.35 -2.15
CA ALA A 43 -7.86 -6.01 -1.77
C ALA A 43 -8.10 -7.13 -0.77
N ALA A 44 -8.98 -6.91 0.22
CA ALA A 44 -9.32 -7.91 1.22
C ALA A 44 -10.07 -9.10 0.61
N VAL A 45 -11.04 -8.84 -0.26
CA VAL A 45 -11.82 -9.87 -0.94
C VAL A 45 -10.93 -10.71 -1.86
N LYS A 46 -10.09 -10.06 -2.68
CA LYS A 46 -9.15 -10.77 -3.56
C LYS A 46 -8.14 -11.59 -2.77
N ALA A 47 -7.55 -11.04 -1.71
CA ALA A 47 -6.60 -11.76 -0.87
C ALA A 47 -7.23 -13.00 -0.24
N ALA A 48 -8.46 -12.89 0.27
CA ALA A 48 -9.17 -14.02 0.88
C ALA A 48 -9.64 -15.07 -0.14
N ALA A 49 -9.83 -14.69 -1.41
CA ALA A 49 -10.28 -15.58 -2.47
C ALA A 49 -9.14 -16.32 -3.20
N LEU A 50 -7.87 -15.94 -2.97
CA LEU A 50 -6.72 -16.54 -3.64
C LEU A 50 -6.68 -18.06 -3.46
N GLN A 51 -6.51 -18.75 -4.58
CA GLN A 51 -6.28 -20.19 -4.61
C GLN A 51 -4.78 -20.52 -4.66
N PRO A 52 -4.38 -21.75 -4.31
CA PRO A 52 -2.99 -22.18 -4.42
C PRO A 52 -2.40 -21.94 -5.82
N GLY A 53 -1.29 -21.21 -5.89
CA GLY A 53 -0.62 -20.86 -7.15
C GLY A 53 -1.09 -19.54 -7.78
N GLU A 54 -2.16 -18.93 -7.27
CA GLU A 54 -2.59 -17.60 -7.71
C GLU A 54 -1.77 -16.50 -7.02
N VAL A 55 -1.67 -15.36 -7.69
CA VAL A 55 -0.87 -14.23 -7.24
C VAL A 55 -1.71 -12.96 -7.26
N LEU A 56 -1.69 -12.22 -6.14
CA LEU A 56 -2.26 -10.87 -6.04
C LEU A 56 -1.14 -9.83 -5.90
N LEU A 57 -1.14 -8.82 -6.76
CA LEU A 57 -0.38 -7.59 -6.61
C LEU A 57 -1.28 -6.49 -6.06
N LEU A 58 -0.88 -5.91 -4.93
CA LEU A 58 -1.54 -4.73 -4.36
C LEU A 58 -1.01 -3.46 -5.05
N GLU A 59 -1.84 -2.42 -5.11
CA GLU A 59 -1.37 -1.10 -5.53
C GLU A 59 -0.29 -0.54 -4.57
N ASN A 60 0.46 0.46 -5.05
CA ASN A 60 1.58 1.11 -4.41
C ASN A 60 1.27 1.52 -2.95
N LEU A 61 1.92 0.85 -2.00
CA LEU A 61 1.72 1.09 -0.56
C LEU A 61 2.01 2.55 -0.17
N ARG A 62 2.95 3.22 -0.86
CA ARG A 62 3.27 4.63 -0.62
C ARG A 62 2.18 5.59 -1.10
N PHE A 63 1.07 5.13 -1.67
CA PHE A 63 -0.10 6.00 -1.79
C PHE A 63 -0.68 6.39 -0.42
N TYR A 64 -0.40 5.59 0.62
CA TYR A 64 -0.74 5.84 2.01
C TYR A 64 0.44 6.47 2.75
N ALA A 65 0.17 7.47 3.59
CA ALA A 65 1.19 8.13 4.41
C ALA A 65 1.68 7.21 5.55
N GLU A 66 0.79 6.30 5.95
CA GLU A 66 0.96 5.25 6.94
C GLU A 66 2.11 4.30 6.58
N GLU A 67 2.35 4.04 5.30
CA GLU A 67 3.49 3.24 4.84
C GLU A 67 4.84 3.92 5.17
N GLU A 68 4.94 5.24 5.00
CA GLU A 68 6.18 5.98 5.29
C GLU A 68 6.25 6.46 6.75
N GLY A 69 5.15 6.40 7.48
CA GLY A 69 5.03 6.93 8.85
C GLY A 69 5.25 8.44 8.93
N LYS A 70 5.03 9.17 7.82
CA LYS A 70 5.29 10.61 7.71
C LYS A 70 4.02 11.36 7.35
N PRO A 71 3.62 12.38 8.14
CA PRO A 71 2.48 13.22 7.80
C PRO A 71 2.72 13.97 6.49
N ARG A 72 1.65 14.07 5.69
CA ARG A 72 1.62 14.80 4.42
C ARG A 72 0.84 16.10 4.58
N GLY A 73 1.16 17.10 3.77
CA GLY A 73 0.41 18.35 3.72
C GLY A 73 0.63 19.30 4.90
N LEU A 74 1.69 19.12 5.69
CA LEU A 74 2.08 20.11 6.70
C LEU A 74 2.56 21.40 6.01
N ALA A 75 2.15 22.55 6.54
CA ALA A 75 2.66 23.84 6.12
C ALA A 75 4.16 23.96 6.43
N GLU A 76 4.89 24.74 5.65
CA GLU A 76 6.35 24.90 5.81
C GLU A 76 6.71 25.54 7.16
N ASP A 77 5.85 26.42 7.64
CA ASP A 77 5.92 27.15 8.91
C ASP A 77 5.19 26.45 10.07
N ALA A 78 4.74 25.20 9.89
CA ALA A 78 4.10 24.44 10.94
C ALA A 78 4.99 24.36 12.20
N THR A 79 4.39 24.60 13.35
CA THR A 79 5.03 24.55 14.66
C THR A 79 5.50 23.14 15.00
N ASP A 80 6.42 23.02 15.96
CA ASP A 80 6.89 21.72 16.43
C ASP A 80 5.77 20.91 17.09
N GLU A 81 4.83 21.58 17.75
CA GLU A 81 3.63 20.99 18.33
C GLU A 81 2.72 20.39 17.24
N GLU A 82 2.45 21.12 16.15
CA GLU A 82 1.64 20.63 15.03
C GLU A 82 2.31 19.44 14.32
N LYS A 83 3.62 19.54 14.06
CA LYS A 83 4.41 18.44 13.48
C LYS A 83 4.34 17.19 14.37
N LYS A 84 4.45 17.36 15.69
CA LYS A 84 4.37 16.27 16.66
C LYS A 84 2.96 15.66 16.69
N ALA A 85 1.92 16.47 16.71
CA ALA A 85 0.54 16.01 16.67
C ALA A 85 0.23 15.22 15.40
N ALA A 86 0.64 15.73 14.23
CA ALA A 86 0.46 15.05 12.95
C ALA A 86 1.21 13.72 12.88
N LYS A 87 2.45 13.67 13.38
CA LYS A 87 3.22 12.42 13.47
C LYS A 87 2.56 11.41 14.42
N ALA A 88 2.00 11.87 15.54
CA ALA A 88 1.27 11.00 16.47
C ALA A 88 0.00 10.42 15.82
N ALA A 89 -0.76 11.23 15.08
CA ALA A 89 -1.94 10.77 14.35
C ALA A 89 -1.59 9.73 13.25
N VAL A 90 -0.51 9.96 12.50
CA VAL A 90 -0.02 8.98 11.51
C VAL A 90 0.42 7.69 12.18
N LYS A 91 1.09 7.77 13.35
CA LYS A 91 1.50 6.57 14.09
C LYS A 91 0.31 5.74 14.56
N GLU A 92 -0.80 6.38 14.92
CA GLU A 92 -2.02 5.65 15.32
C GLU A 92 -2.68 4.97 14.13
N SER A 93 -2.89 5.70 13.03
CA SER A 93 -3.45 5.13 11.78
C SER A 93 -2.54 4.06 11.15
N GLN A 94 -1.23 4.18 11.31
CA GLN A 94 -0.26 3.17 10.86
C GLN A 94 -0.49 1.79 11.54
N LYS A 95 -0.99 1.75 12.79
CA LYS A 95 -1.32 0.46 13.42
C LYS A 95 -2.47 -0.22 12.70
N GLU A 96 -3.51 0.51 12.34
CA GLU A 96 -4.63 -0.05 11.59
C GLU A 96 -4.22 -0.42 10.16
N PHE A 97 -3.36 0.38 9.53
CA PHE A 97 -2.76 0.08 8.22
C PHE A 97 -2.00 -1.25 8.24
N THR A 98 -1.06 -1.40 9.18
CA THR A 98 -0.26 -2.63 9.34
C THR A 98 -1.13 -3.83 9.70
N LYS A 99 -2.12 -3.66 10.59
CA LYS A 99 -3.07 -4.72 10.96
C LYS A 99 -3.89 -5.19 9.76
N LYS A 100 -4.33 -4.27 8.90
CA LYS A 100 -5.07 -4.61 7.69
C LYS A 100 -4.19 -5.38 6.71
N LEU A 101 -2.98 -4.91 6.41
CA LEU A 101 -2.07 -5.62 5.52
C LEU A 101 -1.68 -7.00 6.06
N ALA A 102 -1.44 -7.11 7.37
CA ALA A 102 -1.16 -8.38 8.02
C ALA A 102 -2.36 -9.36 7.95
N SER A 103 -3.60 -8.86 7.85
CA SER A 103 -4.78 -9.71 7.70
C SER A 103 -4.88 -10.41 6.34
N TYR A 104 -4.07 -10.01 5.36
CA TYR A 104 -4.10 -10.59 4.01
C TYR A 104 -3.26 -11.86 3.84
N ALA A 105 -2.44 -12.22 4.83
CA ALA A 105 -1.55 -13.36 4.73
C ALA A 105 -1.30 -14.02 6.08
N ASP A 106 -1.17 -15.34 6.07
CA ASP A 106 -0.80 -16.11 7.27
C ASP A 106 0.70 -16.01 7.58
N CYS A 107 1.52 -15.63 6.60
CA CYS A 107 2.97 -15.54 6.69
C CYS A 107 3.49 -14.29 5.96
N TYR A 108 4.56 -13.68 6.48
CA TYR A 108 5.24 -12.54 5.88
C TYR A 108 6.67 -12.91 5.50
N VAL A 109 7.09 -12.51 4.30
CA VAL A 109 8.42 -12.77 3.70
C VAL A 109 9.06 -11.44 3.32
#